data_AF-A0A0T1WFH3-F1
#
_entry.id   AF-A0A0T1WFH3-F1
#
_cell.length_a   1.000
_cell.length_b   1.000
_cell.length_c   1.000
_cell.angle_alpha   90.00
_cell.angle_beta   90.00
_cell.angle_gamma   90.00
#
_symmetry.space_group_name_H-M   'P 1'
#
loop_
_entity.id
_entity.type
_entity.pdbx_description
1 polymer ?
#
loop_
_entity_poly.entity_id
_entity_poly.type
_entity_poly.pdbx_seq_one_letter_code
_entity_poly.pdbx_strand_id
1 'polypeptide(L)'
;MDLADARTWIDDGLRWSALLQMSGSAEGREALLIAKWVLAQLPGGGCGYQRPEWEEDDAADLLDGFLSSPSGAPFADVDYRVLLRELWDTGCGDPLRWSSSRISDILRSRFNDYDLPLEIVLDAPAFLRAFVPFAHEQSGIAQHLTDEAVATIDRLGLGYRRQLLANAIEHDDDDAWLSYLDRAS
;
A
#
# COMPACT_ATOMS: atom_id res chain seq x y z
N MET A 1 -8.88 -20.71 9.07
CA MET A 1 -7.66 -20.33 9.81
C MET A 1 -7.78 -20.89 11.20
N ASP A 2 -6.88 -21.78 11.58
CA ASP A 2 -6.80 -22.29 12.94
C ASP A 2 -5.83 -21.46 13.81
N LEU A 3 -5.63 -21.87 15.07
CA LEU A 3 -4.73 -21.14 15.99
C LEU A 3 -3.26 -21.27 15.62
N ALA A 4 -2.86 -22.35 14.93
CA ALA A 4 -1.49 -22.55 14.50
C ALA A 4 -1.19 -21.65 13.29
N ASP A 5 -2.12 -21.54 12.35
CA ASP A 5 -2.05 -20.62 11.23
C ASP A 5 -1.97 -19.18 11.73
N ALA A 6 -2.87 -18.81 12.66
CA ALA A 6 -2.88 -17.47 13.26
C ALA A 6 -1.54 -17.14 13.95
N ARG A 7 -0.93 -18.12 14.64
CA ARG A 7 0.40 -17.96 15.23
C ARG A 7 1.44 -17.65 14.15
N THR A 8 1.50 -18.43 13.08
CA THR A 8 2.49 -18.24 12.02
C THR A 8 2.28 -16.91 11.30
N TRP A 9 1.03 -16.52 11.01
CA TRP A 9 0.70 -15.23 10.38
C TRP A 9 1.19 -14.03 11.20
N ILE A 10 0.96 -14.06 12.51
CA ILE A 10 1.38 -12.98 13.41
C ILE A 10 2.89 -13.01 13.60
N ASP A 11 3.55 -14.17 13.70
CA ASP A 11 5.02 -14.27 13.80
C ASP A 11 5.69 -13.65 12.56
N ASP A 12 5.21 -13.98 11.36
CA ASP A 12 5.70 -13.42 10.11
C ASP A 12 5.47 -11.91 10.04
N GLY A 13 4.27 -11.43 10.39
CA GLY A 13 3.97 -10.00 10.46
C GLY A 13 4.82 -9.24 11.49
N LEU A 14 5.12 -9.86 12.63
CA LEU A 14 6.01 -9.32 13.65
C LEU A 14 7.46 -9.25 13.18
N ARG A 15 7.95 -10.20 12.37
CA ARG A 15 9.28 -10.10 11.76
C ARG A 15 9.39 -8.87 10.87
N TRP A 16 8.39 -8.62 10.03
CA TRP A 16 8.35 -7.47 9.13
C TRP A 16 8.18 -6.13 9.89
N SER A 17 7.31 -6.08 10.90
CA SER A 17 7.06 -4.84 11.67
C SER A 17 8.13 -4.53 12.73
N ALA A 18 8.81 -5.54 13.28
CA ALA A 18 9.98 -5.36 14.14
C ALA A 18 11.20 -4.86 13.36
N LEU A 19 11.29 -5.15 12.07
CA LEU A 19 12.28 -4.58 11.17
C LEU A 19 12.02 -3.10 10.86
N LEU A 20 10.76 -2.64 10.95
CA LEU A 20 10.37 -1.33 10.43
C LEU A 20 10.07 -0.27 11.49
N GLN A 21 9.24 -0.49 12.54
CA GLN A 21 8.81 0.63 13.41
C GLN A 21 8.47 0.31 14.88
N MET A 22 8.06 -0.91 15.25
CA MET A 22 7.46 -1.16 16.59
C MET A 22 8.44 -1.13 17.77
N SER A 23 9.75 -1.25 17.56
CA SER A 23 10.76 -1.26 18.63
C SER A 23 11.22 0.15 19.07
N GLY A 24 10.81 1.19 18.35
CA GLY A 24 11.27 2.56 18.57
C GLY A 24 10.79 3.19 19.88
N SER A 25 9.54 2.93 20.29
CA SER A 25 8.95 3.47 21.53
C SER A 25 8.96 2.46 22.70
N ALA A 26 8.75 2.95 23.93
CA ALA A 26 8.67 2.09 25.11
C ALA A 26 7.42 1.20 25.07
N GLU A 27 6.28 1.79 24.71
CA GLU A 27 4.98 1.12 24.58
C GLU A 27 5.02 0.05 23.47
N GLY A 28 5.73 0.32 22.36
CA GLY A 28 5.90 -0.64 21.28
C GLY A 28 6.74 -1.86 21.69
N ARG A 29 7.77 -1.66 22.52
CA ARG A 29 8.56 -2.76 23.09
C ARG A 29 7.75 -3.62 24.06
N GLU A 30 6.93 -3.00 24.92
CA GLU A 30 6.04 -3.74 25.83
C GLU A 30 5.01 -4.57 25.06
N ALA A 31 4.37 -3.97 24.06
CA ALA A 31 3.44 -4.66 23.18
C ALA A 31 4.11 -5.86 22.45
N LEU A 32 5.35 -5.70 21.99
CA LEU A 32 6.12 -6.80 21.37
C LEU A 32 6.40 -7.94 22.34
N LEU A 33 6.71 -7.64 23.61
CA LEU A 33 6.94 -8.68 24.62
C LEU A 33 5.66 -9.46 24.92
N ILE A 34 4.53 -8.75 25.07
CA ILE A 34 3.22 -9.38 25.27
C ILE A 34 2.84 -10.23 24.06
N ALA A 35 2.99 -9.70 22.85
CA ALA A 35 2.70 -10.43 21.62
C ALA A 35 3.54 -11.71 21.51
N LYS A 36 4.86 -11.63 21.78
CA LYS A 36 5.74 -12.81 21.81
C LYS A 36 5.32 -13.83 22.87
N TRP A 37 4.90 -13.37 24.05
CA TRP A 37 4.41 -14.26 25.10
C TRP A 37 3.10 -14.96 24.71
N VAL A 38 2.14 -14.24 24.12
CA VAL A 38 0.88 -14.82 23.61
C VAL A 38 1.16 -15.83 22.51
N LEU A 39 2.01 -15.46 21.54
CA LEU A 39 2.39 -16.36 20.45
C LEU A 39 3.00 -17.65 20.99
N ALA A 40 3.85 -17.59 22.02
CA ALA A 40 4.44 -18.76 22.64
C ALA A 40 3.41 -19.77 23.19
N GLN A 41 2.19 -19.33 23.53
CA GLN A 41 1.11 -20.20 24.00
C GLN A 41 0.33 -20.88 22.87
N LEU A 42 0.43 -20.40 21.64
CA LEU A 42 -0.28 -20.96 20.49
C LEU A 42 0.46 -22.18 19.93
N PRO A 43 -0.27 -23.18 19.37
CA PRO A 43 0.36 -24.30 18.69
C PRO A 43 1.23 -23.83 17.52
N GLY A 44 2.38 -24.45 17.33
CA GLY A 44 3.23 -24.22 16.16
C GLY A 44 2.81 -25.09 14.97
N GLY A 45 3.48 -24.91 13.83
CA GLY A 45 3.30 -25.76 12.65
C GLY A 45 2.14 -25.39 11.73
N GLY A 46 1.52 -24.23 11.92
CA GLY A 46 0.52 -23.71 10.99
C GLY A 46 1.14 -23.03 9.78
N CYS A 47 0.32 -22.74 8.78
CA CYS A 47 0.73 -22.10 7.54
C CYS A 47 0.75 -20.58 7.72
N GLY A 48 1.84 -19.92 7.30
CA GLY A 48 1.95 -18.47 7.27
C GLY A 48 0.96 -17.82 6.30
N TYR A 49 0.93 -16.49 6.25
CA TYR A 49 0.07 -15.80 5.30
C TYR A 49 0.51 -16.17 3.88
N GLN A 50 -0.35 -16.86 3.15
CA GLN A 50 -0.15 -17.11 1.73
C GLN A 50 -0.84 -15.98 0.98
N ARG A 51 -0.04 -15.14 0.33
CA ARG A 51 -0.54 -14.18 -0.66
C ARG A 51 -1.43 -14.99 -1.63
N PRO A 52 -2.71 -14.64 -1.79
CA PRO A 52 -3.52 -15.24 -2.83
C PRO A 52 -2.81 -15.02 -4.16
N GLU A 53 -2.60 -16.08 -4.93
CA GLU A 53 -2.23 -15.92 -6.33
C GLU A 53 -3.47 -15.32 -7.01
N TRP A 54 -3.30 -14.13 -7.56
CA TRP A 54 -4.32 -13.50 -8.36
C TRP A 54 -4.05 -13.83 -9.81
N GLU A 55 -4.97 -14.58 -10.40
CA GLU A 55 -4.99 -14.74 -11.85
C GLU A 55 -5.16 -13.36 -12.48
N GLU A 56 -4.55 -13.17 -13.66
CA GLU A 56 -4.56 -11.87 -14.33
C GLU A 56 -6.00 -11.41 -14.64
N ASP A 57 -6.88 -12.36 -14.98
CA ASP A 57 -8.30 -12.12 -15.22
C ASP A 57 -9.03 -11.67 -13.94
N ASP A 58 -8.80 -12.33 -12.79
CA ASP A 58 -9.43 -11.95 -11.51
C ASP A 58 -8.97 -10.55 -11.06
N ALA A 59 -7.70 -10.23 -11.30
CA ALA A 59 -7.16 -8.90 -11.04
C ALA A 59 -7.78 -7.84 -11.96
N ALA A 60 -7.97 -8.16 -13.24
CA ALA A 60 -8.63 -7.26 -14.20
C ALA A 60 -10.10 -7.02 -13.82
N ASP A 61 -10.84 -8.06 -13.45
CA ASP A 61 -12.24 -7.98 -13.03
C ASP A 61 -12.41 -7.12 -11.77
N LEU A 62 -11.50 -7.24 -10.79
CA LEU A 62 -11.50 -6.38 -9.61
C LEU A 62 -11.30 -4.89 -9.98
N LEU A 63 -10.35 -4.62 -10.89
CA LEU A 63 -10.07 -3.28 -11.38
C LEU A 63 -11.27 -2.70 -12.13
N ASP A 64 -11.88 -3.48 -13.03
CA ASP A 64 -13.07 -3.07 -13.77
C ASP A 64 -14.27 -2.82 -12.87
N GLY A 65 -14.46 -3.68 -11.87
CA GLY A 65 -15.49 -3.51 -10.85
C GLY A 65 -15.33 -2.20 -10.07
N PHE A 66 -14.10 -1.87 -9.67
CA PHE A 66 -13.82 -0.61 -8.99
C PHE A 66 -14.04 0.59 -9.91
N LEU A 67 -13.44 0.61 -11.10
CA LEU A 67 -13.48 1.74 -12.02
C LEU A 67 -14.88 2.01 -12.58
N SER A 68 -15.72 0.98 -12.65
CA SER A 68 -17.14 1.10 -13.03
C SER A 68 -18.03 1.53 -11.86
N SER A 69 -17.51 1.56 -10.62
CA SER A 69 -18.27 1.99 -9.44
C SER A 69 -18.38 3.52 -9.38
N PRO A 70 -19.38 4.08 -8.67
CA PRO A 70 -19.48 5.52 -8.45
C PRO A 70 -18.23 6.15 -7.82
N SER A 71 -17.51 5.39 -6.98
CA SER A 71 -16.28 5.83 -6.32
C SER A 71 -15.06 5.79 -7.24
N GLY A 72 -15.05 4.89 -8.22
CA GLY A 72 -13.96 4.73 -9.19
C GLY A 72 -14.15 5.55 -10.48
N ALA A 73 -15.36 6.01 -10.79
CA ALA A 73 -15.66 6.77 -12.01
C ALA A 73 -14.75 7.99 -12.26
N PRO A 74 -14.27 8.75 -11.25
CA PRO A 74 -13.30 9.83 -11.47
C PRO A 74 -11.93 9.38 -11.98
N PHE A 75 -11.62 8.09 -11.89
CA PHE A 75 -10.30 7.50 -12.15
C PHE A 75 -10.30 6.53 -13.35
N ALA A 76 -11.21 6.72 -14.30
CA ALA A 76 -11.42 5.77 -15.41
C ALA A 76 -10.31 5.75 -16.48
N ASP A 77 -9.26 6.56 -16.35
CA ASP A 77 -8.10 6.54 -17.24
C ASP A 77 -7.32 5.21 -17.12
N VAL A 78 -6.71 4.75 -18.22
CA VAL A 78 -5.89 3.53 -18.25
C VAL A 78 -4.71 3.62 -17.30
N ASP A 79 -4.14 4.82 -17.11
CA ASP A 79 -2.99 5.02 -16.23
C ASP A 79 -3.32 4.77 -14.75
N TYR A 80 -4.58 4.95 -14.34
CA TYR A 80 -5.01 4.59 -12.97
C TYR A 80 -5.02 3.08 -12.73
N ARG A 81 -5.14 2.26 -13.78
CA ARG A 81 -5.01 0.80 -13.67
C ARG A 81 -3.58 0.41 -13.37
N VAL A 82 -2.63 1.07 -14.04
CA VAL A 82 -1.20 0.90 -13.80
C VAL A 82 -0.86 1.38 -12.40
N LEU A 83 -1.32 2.57 -11.98
CA LEU A 83 -1.13 3.08 -10.62
C LEU A 83 -1.62 2.09 -9.56
N LEU A 84 -2.82 1.53 -9.72
CA LEU A 84 -3.33 0.56 -8.75
C LEU A 84 -2.50 -0.73 -8.74
N ARG A 85 -1.98 -1.19 -9.88
CA ARG A 85 -1.10 -2.37 -9.94
C ARG A 85 0.24 -2.12 -9.22
N GLU A 86 0.82 -0.94 -9.37
CA GLU A 86 2.03 -0.54 -8.64
C GLU A 86 1.77 -0.44 -7.13
N LEU A 87 0.63 0.17 -6.73
CA LEU A 87 0.22 0.23 -5.34
C LEU A 87 -0.10 -1.16 -4.77
N TRP A 88 -0.61 -2.07 -5.60
CA TRP A 88 -0.95 -3.44 -5.23
C TRP A 88 0.30 -4.20 -4.81
N ASP A 89 1.40 -4.11 -5.55
CA ASP A 89 2.62 -4.88 -5.26
C ASP A 89 3.38 -4.41 -4.01
N THR A 90 2.91 -3.34 -3.36
CA THR A 90 3.40 -2.92 -2.04
C THR A 90 2.85 -3.80 -0.90
N GLY A 91 3.60 -3.86 0.21
CA GLY A 91 3.13 -4.52 1.43
C GLY A 91 2.89 -6.02 1.26
N CYS A 92 1.67 -6.49 1.53
CA CYS A 92 1.31 -7.90 1.45
C CYS A 92 0.93 -8.38 0.03
N GLY A 93 0.89 -7.48 -0.96
CA GLY A 93 0.58 -7.86 -2.34
C GLY A 93 -0.87 -8.32 -2.57
N ASP A 94 -1.78 -8.07 -1.63
CA ASP A 94 -3.21 -8.38 -1.75
C ASP A 94 -4.00 -7.08 -1.95
N PRO A 95 -4.75 -6.92 -3.05
CA PRO A 95 -5.47 -5.69 -3.35
C PRO A 95 -6.71 -5.52 -2.48
N LEU A 96 -7.16 -6.56 -1.78
CA LEU A 96 -8.30 -6.52 -0.89
C LEU A 96 -7.93 -6.19 0.56
N ARG A 97 -6.62 -6.07 0.87
CA ARG A 97 -6.12 -5.86 2.25
C ARG A 97 -5.26 -4.60 2.38
N TRP A 98 -5.81 -3.56 3.00
CA TRP A 98 -5.13 -2.29 3.21
C TRP A 98 -5.09 -1.91 4.70
N SER A 99 -3.91 -2.03 5.31
CA SER A 99 -3.69 -1.54 6.67
C SER A 99 -3.26 -0.08 6.67
N SER A 100 -3.53 0.61 7.79
CA SER A 100 -3.00 1.95 8.06
C SER A 100 -1.47 2.00 7.94
N SER A 101 -0.77 0.95 8.39
CA SER A 101 0.69 0.83 8.23
C SER A 101 1.10 0.76 6.77
N ARG A 102 0.48 -0.11 5.96
CA ARG A 102 0.79 -0.24 4.52
C ARG A 102 0.60 1.08 3.80
N ILE A 103 -0.53 1.74 4.02
CA ILE A 103 -0.82 3.07 3.45
C ILE A 103 0.24 4.08 3.91
N SER A 104 0.59 4.05 5.19
CA SER A 104 1.58 4.96 5.73
C SER A 104 2.97 4.76 5.11
N ASP A 105 3.34 3.53 4.80
CA ASP A 105 4.61 3.22 4.17
C ASP A 105 4.60 3.68 2.71
N ILE A 106 3.52 3.43 1.96
CA ILE A 106 3.33 3.94 0.59
C ILE A 106 3.45 5.46 0.55
N LEU A 107 2.68 6.17 1.38
CA LEU A 107 2.59 7.63 1.32
C LEU A 107 3.80 8.36 1.93
N ARG A 108 4.68 7.64 2.62
CA ARG A 108 5.98 8.16 3.10
C ARG A 108 7.15 7.73 2.22
N SER A 109 6.97 6.66 1.44
CA SER A 109 7.97 6.23 0.48
C SER A 109 8.05 7.23 -0.67
N ARG A 110 9.24 7.30 -1.28
CA ARG A 110 9.42 8.00 -2.55
C ARG A 110 8.80 7.11 -3.63
N PHE A 111 7.58 7.43 -4.05
CA PHE A 111 7.01 6.84 -5.25
C PHE A 111 7.80 7.39 -6.44
N ASN A 112 8.58 6.55 -7.09
CA ASN A 112 9.50 6.94 -8.15
C ASN A 112 9.28 6.02 -9.36
N ASP A 113 8.02 5.96 -9.78
CA ASP A 113 7.64 5.25 -10.99
C ASP A 113 7.70 6.24 -12.16
N TYR A 114 8.66 6.01 -13.06
CA TYR A 114 8.89 6.85 -14.23
C TYR A 114 7.93 6.55 -15.38
N ASP A 115 7.14 5.47 -15.28
CA ASP A 115 6.23 5.03 -16.33
C ASP A 115 4.83 5.67 -16.20
N LEU A 116 4.56 6.41 -15.10
CA LEU A 116 3.29 7.11 -14.87
C LEU A 116 3.43 8.63 -14.95
N PRO A 117 2.44 9.34 -15.55
CA PRO A 117 2.39 10.79 -15.49
C PRO A 117 2.34 11.30 -14.05
N LEU A 118 3.04 12.41 -13.77
CA LEU A 118 3.12 12.98 -12.42
C LEU A 118 1.74 13.30 -11.85
N GLU A 119 0.80 13.77 -12.68
CA GLU A 119 -0.58 14.06 -12.28
C GLU A 119 -1.31 12.83 -11.74
N ILE A 120 -1.09 11.65 -12.34
CA ILE A 120 -1.71 10.39 -11.92
C ILE A 120 -1.12 9.95 -10.57
N VAL A 121 0.20 10.03 -10.44
CA VAL A 121 0.90 9.69 -9.19
C VAL A 121 0.47 10.63 -8.06
N LEU A 122 0.33 11.93 -8.32
CA LEU A 122 -0.15 12.92 -7.33
C LEU A 122 -1.56 12.61 -6.80
N ASP A 123 -2.37 11.88 -7.57
CA ASP A 123 -3.71 11.47 -7.20
C ASP A 123 -3.75 10.18 -6.37
N ALA A 124 -2.63 9.49 -6.15
CA ALA A 124 -2.56 8.28 -5.33
C ALA A 124 -3.29 8.37 -3.97
N PRO A 125 -3.21 9.48 -3.18
CA PRO A 125 -3.99 9.58 -1.95
C PRO A 125 -5.51 9.66 -2.20
N ALA A 126 -5.95 10.39 -3.23
CA ALA A 126 -7.37 10.48 -3.55
C ALA A 126 -7.90 9.14 -4.08
N PHE A 127 -7.09 8.48 -4.91
CA PHE A 127 -7.35 7.15 -5.45
C PHE A 127 -7.48 6.11 -4.33
N LEU A 128 -6.49 6.02 -3.42
CA LEU A 128 -6.54 5.13 -2.26
C LEU A 128 -7.75 5.42 -1.35
N ARG A 129 -8.11 6.70 -1.17
CA ARG A 129 -9.28 7.07 -0.35
C ARG A 129 -10.58 6.50 -0.92
N ALA A 130 -10.68 6.38 -2.25
CA ALA A 130 -11.83 5.79 -2.93
C ALA A 130 -11.75 4.26 -2.99
N PHE A 131 -10.56 3.70 -3.25
CA PHE A 131 -10.36 2.26 -3.45
C PHE A 131 -10.42 1.45 -2.16
N VAL A 132 -9.83 1.94 -1.07
CA VAL A 132 -9.73 1.17 0.19
C VAL A 132 -11.11 0.76 0.75
N PRO A 133 -12.11 1.65 0.83
CA PRO A 133 -13.46 1.26 1.26
C PRO A 133 -14.09 0.18 0.37
N PHE A 134 -13.95 0.31 -0.95
CA PHE A 134 -14.41 -0.69 -1.91
C PHE A 134 -13.75 -2.05 -1.67
N ALA A 135 -12.42 -2.09 -1.56
CA ALA A 135 -11.65 -3.30 -1.29
C ALA A 135 -12.02 -3.96 0.06
N HIS A 136 -12.23 -3.16 1.10
CA HIS A 136 -12.59 -3.63 2.43
C HIS A 136 -14.01 -4.18 2.51
N GLU A 137 -14.95 -3.60 1.76
CA GLU A 137 -16.32 -4.12 1.63
C GLU A 137 -16.31 -5.52 1.01
N GLN A 138 -15.53 -5.73 -0.05
CA GLN A 138 -15.44 -7.02 -0.75
C GLN A 138 -14.84 -8.14 0.12
N SER A 139 -13.92 -7.81 1.02
CA SER A 139 -13.27 -8.77 1.92
C SER A 139 -13.90 -8.85 3.31
N GLY A 140 -14.95 -8.08 3.58
CA GLY A 140 -15.64 -8.04 4.88
C GLY A 140 -14.77 -7.50 6.02
N ILE A 141 -13.83 -6.60 5.73
CA ILE A 141 -12.99 -5.95 6.73
C ILE A 141 -13.85 -5.02 7.60
N ALA A 142 -13.59 -5.04 8.91
CA ALA A 142 -14.37 -4.27 9.88
C ALA A 142 -14.25 -2.75 9.64
N GLN A 143 -15.38 -2.04 9.73
CA GLN A 143 -15.46 -0.60 9.42
C GLN A 143 -14.41 0.27 10.13
N HIS A 144 -14.13 0.01 11.41
CA HIS A 144 -13.13 0.78 12.16
C HIS A 144 -11.71 0.70 11.56
N LEU A 145 -11.35 -0.41 10.90
CA LEU A 145 -10.06 -0.55 10.20
C LEU A 145 -10.07 0.25 8.89
N THR A 146 -11.21 0.29 8.20
CA THR A 146 -11.42 1.18 7.05
C THR A 146 -11.29 2.64 7.45
N ASP A 147 -11.91 3.03 8.57
CA ASP A 147 -11.84 4.41 9.08
C ASP A 147 -10.41 4.79 9.46
N GLU A 148 -9.66 3.89 10.10
CA GLU A 148 -8.25 4.10 10.45
C GLU A 148 -7.36 4.25 9.20
N ALA A 149 -7.59 3.41 8.19
CA ALA A 149 -6.90 3.47 6.91
C ALA A 149 -7.16 4.81 6.21
N VAL A 150 -8.44 5.22 6.10
CA VAL A 150 -8.87 6.49 5.50
C VAL A 150 -8.30 7.69 6.26
N ALA A 151 -8.33 7.68 7.60
CA ALA A 151 -7.73 8.74 8.41
C ALA A 151 -6.21 8.85 8.20
N THR A 152 -5.53 7.74 7.94
CA THR A 152 -4.10 7.73 7.62
C THR A 152 -3.82 8.36 6.25
N ILE A 153 -4.66 8.08 5.25
CA ILE A 153 -4.60 8.71 3.92
C ILE A 153 -4.75 10.23 4.06
N ASP A 154 -5.76 10.69 4.79
CA ASP A 154 -6.03 12.12 4.99
C ASP A 154 -4.87 12.85 5.66
N ARG A 155 -4.31 12.22 6.69
CA ARG A 155 -3.19 12.78 7.45
C ARG A 155 -1.92 12.92 6.61
N LEU A 156 -1.66 11.99 5.69
CA LEU A 156 -0.40 11.91 4.95
C LEU A 156 -0.47 12.48 3.52
N GLY A 157 -1.66 12.54 2.93
CA GLY A 157 -1.84 12.84 1.51
C GLY A 157 -1.30 14.21 1.08
N LEU A 158 -1.29 15.22 1.95
CA LEU A 158 -0.68 16.53 1.64
C LEU A 158 0.85 16.46 1.66
N GLY A 159 1.43 15.72 2.60
CA GLY A 159 2.88 15.54 2.71
C GLY A 159 3.43 14.81 1.49
N TYR A 160 2.74 13.74 1.09
CA TYR A 160 3.03 12.98 -0.12
C TYR A 160 3.12 13.86 -1.38
N ARG A 161 2.07 14.66 -1.64
CA ARG A 161 2.04 15.54 -2.82
C ARG A 161 3.17 16.58 -2.81
N ARG A 162 3.43 17.18 -1.65
CA ARG A 162 4.53 18.16 -1.50
C ARG A 162 5.89 17.52 -1.78
N GLN A 163 6.11 16.31 -1.30
CA GLN A 163 7.36 15.58 -1.52
C GLN A 163 7.56 15.24 -3.00
N LEU A 164 6.52 14.77 -3.69
CA LEU A 164 6.61 14.49 -5.13
C LEU A 164 6.86 15.74 -5.96
N LEU A 165 6.16 16.84 -5.68
CA LEU A 165 6.40 18.10 -6.39
C LEU A 165 7.81 18.65 -6.15
N ALA A 166 8.33 18.54 -4.93
CA ALA A 166 9.70 18.93 -4.63
C ALA A 166 10.71 18.09 -5.42
N ASN A 167 10.51 16.77 -5.48
CA ASN A 167 11.37 15.88 -6.26
C ASN A 167 11.29 16.20 -7.76
N ALA A 168 10.10 16.46 -8.30
CA ALA A 168 9.94 16.79 -9.72
C ALA A 168 10.70 18.08 -10.09
N ILE A 169 10.66 19.09 -9.22
CA ILE A 169 11.45 20.32 -9.40
C ILE A 169 12.95 20.03 -9.34
N GLU A 170 13.42 19.22 -8.39
CA GLU A 170 14.84 18.84 -8.30
C GLU A 170 15.35 18.08 -9.53
N HIS A 171 14.49 17.33 -10.23
CA HIS A 171 14.87 16.55 -11.42
C HIS A 171 14.62 17.28 -12.76
N ASP A 172 13.77 18.31 -12.80
CA ASP A 172 13.62 19.17 -13.99
C ASP A 172 14.85 20.07 -14.20
N ASP A 173 15.63 20.30 -13.13
CA ASP A 173 16.94 20.96 -13.17
C ASP A 173 18.10 20.01 -13.61
N ASP A 174 17.85 18.70 -13.75
CA ASP A 174 18.82 17.75 -14.29
C ASP A 174 18.68 17.70 -15.83
N ASP A 175 19.58 18.44 -16.50
CA ASP A 175 19.87 18.58 -17.94
C ASP A 175 20.10 17.24 -18.72
N ALA A 176 19.37 16.16 -18.42
CA ALA A 176 19.46 14.89 -19.12
C ALA A 176 19.04 15.00 -20.61
N TRP A 177 18.25 16.01 -20.96
CA TRP A 177 17.82 16.28 -22.34
C TRP A 177 18.90 16.91 -23.23
N LEU A 178 19.91 17.58 -22.67
CA LEU A 178 21.05 18.09 -23.46
C LEU A 178 21.91 16.97 -24.04
N SER A 179 21.94 15.80 -23.38
CA SER A 179 22.66 14.63 -23.87
C SER A 179 22.01 13.95 -25.09
N TYR A 180 20.72 14.20 -25.33
CA TYR A 180 19.97 13.62 -26.45
C TYR A 180 20.14 14.42 -27.75
N LEU A 181 20.34 15.74 -27.66
CA LEU A 181 20.55 16.62 -28.82
C LEU A 181 21.98 16.53 -29.41
N ASP A 182 22.97 16.18 -28.59
CA ASP A 182 24.38 16.07 -29.03
C ASP A 182 24.69 14.74 -29.75
N ARG A 183 23.75 13.78 -29.74
CA ARG A 183 23.84 12.50 -30.47
C ARG A 183 23.20 12.53 -31.85
N ALA A 184 22.52 13.62 -32.20
CA ALA A 184 21.82 13.80 -33.47
C ALA A 184 22.45 14.89 -34.36
N SER A 185 23.66 15.35 -34.05
CA SER A 185 24.50 16.22 -34.90
C SER A 185 25.68 15.45 -35.48
#